data_AF-R1BA31-F1
#
_entry.id   AF-R1BA31-F1
#
_cell.length_a   1.000
_cell.length_b   1.000
_cell.length_c   1.000
_cell.angle_alpha   90.00
_cell.angle_beta   90.00
_cell.angle_gamma   90.00
#
_symmetry.space_group_name_H-M   'P 1'
#
loop_
_entity.id
_entity.type
_entity.pdbx_description
1 polymer ?
#
loop_
_entity_poly.entity_id
_entity_poly.type
_entity_poly.pdbx_seq_one_letter_code
_entity_poly.pdbx_strand_id
1 'polypeptide(L)'
;MMMFCCLVMHSLLLPRCAIPSARRAPPVRLKSSRFAEITSPAAYEGLVQTLPIEGATVVKFTAPWCRTCRQSNAKLSFIASKWRRASFYELKLSEPQSVEWARQRGISQLPFIEVYEGRTCIERFVAPPSRVRALSSALTAARRRLRYQRRLRTALRLRALRRERQRLRSALLALESEERELGRRLRWDRVMRQRAARYGS
;
A
#
# COMPACT_ATOMS: atom_id res chain seq x y z
N MET A 1 -53.19 -57.32 19.61
CA MET A 1 -52.31 -56.87 20.72
C MET A 1 -50.90 -56.70 20.16
N MET A 2 -50.37 -55.48 20.25
CA MET A 2 -49.09 -55.07 19.65
C MET A 2 -47.92 -55.71 20.41
N MET A 3 -47.10 -56.53 19.74
CA MET A 3 -45.78 -56.93 20.25
C MET A 3 -44.76 -55.89 19.80
N PHE A 4 -44.16 -55.26 20.80
CA PHE A 4 -43.17 -54.20 20.68
C PHE A 4 -41.80 -54.74 20.24
N CYS A 5 -41.15 -53.88 19.47
CA CYS A 5 -39.85 -53.99 18.83
C CYS A 5 -38.70 -54.00 19.85
N CYS A 6 -37.86 -55.04 19.87
CA CYS A 6 -36.58 -55.05 20.57
C CYS A 6 -35.44 -54.74 19.58
N LEU A 7 -35.17 -53.46 19.35
CA LEU A 7 -33.90 -53.02 18.76
C LEU A 7 -32.88 -52.79 19.87
N VAL A 8 -31.91 -53.69 19.94
CA VAL A 8 -30.73 -53.61 20.80
C VAL A 8 -29.82 -52.51 20.25
N MET A 9 -29.88 -51.32 20.83
CA MET A 9 -28.87 -50.28 20.63
C MET A 9 -27.77 -50.45 21.67
N HIS A 10 -26.67 -51.09 21.25
CA HIS A 10 -25.42 -51.12 22.00
C HIS A 10 -24.91 -49.68 22.20
N SER A 11 -25.03 -49.19 23.42
CA SER A 11 -24.55 -47.88 23.86
C SER A 11 -23.03 -47.91 24.00
N LEU A 12 -22.31 -47.41 23.01
CA LEU A 12 -20.90 -47.07 23.15
C LEU A 12 -20.76 -45.81 24.03
N LEU A 13 -20.70 -46.03 25.35
CA LEU A 13 -20.31 -45.03 26.34
C LEU A 13 -18.81 -44.76 26.19
N LEU A 14 -18.45 -43.76 25.38
CA LEU A 14 -17.12 -43.15 25.42
C LEU A 14 -16.97 -42.40 26.75
N PRO A 15 -15.86 -42.58 27.49
CA PRO A 15 -15.62 -41.84 28.72
C PRO A 15 -15.47 -40.35 28.39
N ARG A 16 -16.27 -39.51 29.07
CA ARG A 16 -16.15 -38.06 29.05
C ARG A 16 -14.77 -37.68 29.58
N CYS A 17 -13.82 -37.44 28.68
CA CYS A 17 -12.57 -36.76 29.02
C CYS A 17 -12.92 -35.37 29.56
N ALA A 18 -12.73 -35.17 30.87
CA ALA A 18 -12.80 -33.86 31.50
C ALA A 18 -11.74 -32.95 30.87
N ILE A 19 -12.18 -31.98 30.07
CA ILE A 19 -11.30 -30.95 29.52
C ILE A 19 -10.76 -30.14 30.70
N PRO A 20 -9.44 -30.13 30.95
CA PRO A 20 -8.89 -29.31 32.03
C PRO A 20 -9.24 -27.86 31.72
N SER A 21 -9.87 -27.18 32.67
CA SER A 21 -10.12 -25.74 32.61
C SER A 21 -8.78 -25.04 32.38
N ALA A 22 -8.56 -24.62 31.13
CA ALA A 22 -7.36 -23.89 30.72
C ALA A 22 -7.26 -22.63 31.59
N ARG A 23 -6.36 -22.65 32.59
CA ARG A 23 -5.92 -21.43 33.26
C ARG A 23 -5.47 -20.50 32.15
N ARG A 24 -6.19 -19.39 31.94
CA ARG A 24 -5.83 -18.38 30.95
C ARG A 24 -4.38 -18.00 31.22
N ALA A 25 -3.48 -18.35 30.29
CA ALA A 25 -2.10 -17.93 30.37
C ALA A 25 -2.08 -16.40 30.59
N PRO A 26 -1.25 -15.89 31.52
CA PRO A 26 -1.12 -14.45 31.70
C PRO A 26 -0.80 -13.81 30.34
N PRO A 27 -1.42 -12.68 29.98
CA PRO A 27 -1.18 -12.06 28.69
C PRO A 27 0.31 -11.78 28.55
N VAL A 28 0.93 -12.40 27.55
CA VAL A 28 2.32 -12.16 27.17
C VAL A 28 2.48 -10.66 26.93
N ARG A 29 3.24 -9.98 27.80
CA ARG A 29 3.57 -8.56 27.60
C ARG A 29 4.58 -8.47 26.45
N LEU A 30 4.07 -8.31 25.24
CA LEU A 30 4.90 -7.96 24.09
C LEU A 30 5.40 -6.53 24.26
N LYS A 31 6.64 -6.39 24.75
CA LYS A 31 7.39 -5.12 24.82
C LYS A 31 8.22 -4.97 23.54
N SER A 32 7.58 -4.57 22.45
CA SER A 32 8.23 -3.94 21.28
C SER A 32 7.15 -3.43 20.34
N SER A 33 6.66 -2.21 20.62
CA SER A 33 5.72 -1.54 19.72
C SER A 33 6.41 -1.35 18.36
N ARG A 34 5.79 -1.83 17.27
CA ARG A 34 6.28 -1.56 15.90
C ARG A 34 6.19 -0.07 15.53
N PHE A 35 5.50 0.73 16.34
CA PHE A 35 5.32 2.15 16.13
C PHE A 35 6.56 2.92 16.60
N ALA A 36 7.18 3.67 15.69
CA ALA A 36 8.24 4.62 16.01
C ALA A 36 7.65 5.87 16.65
N GLU A 37 8.25 6.35 17.72
CA GLU A 37 7.74 7.49 18.48
C GLU A 37 8.03 8.82 17.76
N ILE A 38 7.03 9.69 17.74
CA ILE A 38 7.11 11.10 17.35
C ILE A 38 6.89 11.91 18.63
N THR A 39 7.81 12.81 18.92
CA THR A 39 7.85 13.55 20.18
C THR A 39 7.08 14.87 20.15
N SER A 40 6.81 15.45 18.97
CA SER A 40 6.15 16.75 18.87
C SER A 40 5.23 16.89 17.66
N PRO A 41 4.24 17.80 17.72
CA PRO A 41 3.43 18.20 16.57
C PRO A 41 4.26 18.67 15.36
N ALA A 42 5.33 19.43 15.60
CA ALA A 42 6.23 19.88 14.54
C ALA A 42 6.93 18.71 13.84
N ALA A 43 7.39 17.71 14.60
CA ALA A 43 7.97 16.49 14.04
C ALA A 43 6.94 15.68 13.24
N TYR A 44 5.68 15.69 13.66
CA TYR A 44 4.59 15.08 12.89
C TYR A 44 4.37 15.81 11.55
N GLU A 45 4.33 17.14 11.51
CA GLU A 45 4.15 17.87 10.24
C GLU A 45 5.33 17.65 9.28
N GLY A 46 6.57 17.66 9.81
CA GLY A 46 7.76 17.32 9.03
C GLY A 46 7.74 15.88 8.50
N LEU A 47 7.23 14.93 9.30
CA LEU A 47 7.02 13.56 8.86
C LEU A 47 6.02 13.49 7.70
N VAL A 48 4.86 14.15 7.80
CA VAL A 48 3.81 14.14 6.78
C VAL A 48 4.34 14.65 5.43
N GLN A 49 5.21 15.67 5.45
CA GLN A 49 5.84 16.22 4.24
C GLN A 49 6.86 15.28 3.58
N THR A 50 7.54 14.47 4.39
CA THR A 50 8.61 13.55 3.97
C THR A 50 8.13 12.11 3.75
N LEU A 51 6.82 11.86 3.85
CA LEU A 51 6.28 10.51 3.70
C LEU A 51 6.64 9.90 2.34
N PRO A 52 7.06 8.62 2.34
CA PRO A 52 7.40 7.94 1.10
C PRO A 52 6.17 7.83 0.20
N ILE A 53 6.34 8.17 -1.08
CA ILE A 53 5.32 8.00 -2.12
C ILE A 53 4.96 6.50 -2.26
N GLU A 54 5.89 5.64 -1.89
CA GLU A 54 5.73 4.19 -1.94
C GLU A 54 5.39 3.59 -0.56
N GLY A 55 4.19 3.01 -0.47
CA GLY A 55 3.77 2.27 0.72
C GLY A 55 2.68 3.02 1.49
N ALA A 56 2.21 2.39 2.56
CA ALA A 56 1.24 2.98 3.46
C ALA A 56 1.97 3.42 4.74
N THR A 57 1.63 4.59 5.25
CA THR A 57 2.12 5.06 6.55
C THR A 57 0.95 5.17 7.52
N VAL A 58 1.13 4.71 8.75
CA VAL A 58 0.12 4.76 9.80
C VAL A 58 0.64 5.62 10.93
N VAL A 59 -0.11 6.65 11.30
CA VAL A 59 0.17 7.48 12.48
C VAL A 59 -0.91 7.21 13.51
N LYS A 60 -0.48 6.82 14.73
CA LYS A 60 -1.34 6.57 15.88
C LYS A 60 -1.18 7.70 16.88
N PHE A 61 -2.25 8.40 17.18
CA PHE A 61 -2.30 9.39 18.26
C PHE A 61 -2.67 8.66 19.55
N THR A 62 -1.87 8.84 20.58
CA THR A 62 -2.02 8.18 21.88
C THR A 62 -1.72 9.16 23.01
N ALA A 63 -2.10 8.84 24.24
CA ALA A 63 -1.74 9.64 25.41
C ALA A 63 -1.38 8.74 26.60
N PRO A 64 -0.47 9.17 27.49
CA PRO A 64 -0.05 8.37 28.64
C PRO A 64 -1.19 8.11 29.64
N TRP A 65 -2.10 9.08 29.80
CA TRP A 65 -3.27 8.99 30.68
C TRP A 65 -4.43 8.17 30.08
N CYS A 66 -4.40 7.87 28.78
CA CYS A 66 -5.50 7.22 28.07
C CYS A 66 -5.57 5.70 28.33
N ARG A 67 -6.59 5.28 29.10
CA ARG A 67 -6.86 3.85 29.39
C ARG A 67 -7.15 3.05 28.11
N THR A 68 -7.99 3.58 27.22
CA THR A 68 -8.38 2.94 25.95
C THR A 68 -7.16 2.67 25.07
N CYS A 69 -6.21 3.59 25.05
CA CYS A 69 -4.97 3.49 24.30
C CYS A 69 -4.12 2.32 24.80
N ARG A 70 -3.98 2.18 26.12
CA ARG A 70 -3.27 1.03 26.72
C ARG A 70 -3.91 -0.31 26.35
N GLN A 71 -5.24 -0.38 26.35
CA GLN A 71 -5.98 -1.61 26.04
C GLN A 71 -5.89 -2.02 24.56
N SER A 72 -5.91 -1.07 23.63
CA SER A 72 -5.84 -1.36 22.19
C SER A 72 -4.40 -1.54 21.69
N ASN A 73 -3.39 -1.05 22.41
CA ASN A 73 -2.00 -1.05 21.96
C ASN A 73 -1.51 -2.44 21.55
N ALA A 74 -1.72 -3.47 22.38
CA ALA A 74 -1.27 -4.82 22.07
C ALA A 74 -1.87 -5.36 20.76
N LYS A 75 -3.17 -5.12 20.52
CA LYS A 75 -3.84 -5.53 19.28
C LYS A 75 -3.35 -4.72 18.08
N LEU A 76 -3.13 -3.41 18.25
CA LEU A 76 -2.62 -2.54 17.19
C LEU A 76 -1.19 -2.90 16.80
N SER A 77 -0.30 -3.13 17.77
CA SER A 77 1.07 -3.59 17.54
C SER A 77 1.11 -4.96 16.87
N PHE A 78 0.23 -5.88 17.27
CA PHE A 78 0.08 -7.18 16.60
C PHE A 78 -0.34 -7.01 15.14
N ILE A 79 -1.32 -6.14 14.84
CA ILE A 79 -1.68 -5.85 13.44
C ILE A 79 -0.46 -5.27 12.73
N ALA A 80 0.18 -4.24 13.26
CA ALA A 80 1.34 -3.60 12.65
C ALA A 80 2.47 -4.59 12.31
N SER A 81 2.72 -5.58 13.18
CA SER A 81 3.72 -6.63 12.95
C SER A 81 3.48 -7.45 11.67
N LYS A 82 2.23 -7.59 11.22
CA LYS A 82 1.87 -8.32 10.00
C LYS A 82 2.14 -7.54 8.72
N TRP A 83 2.42 -6.23 8.82
CA TRP A 83 2.50 -5.32 7.68
C TRP A 83 3.92 -4.79 7.47
N ARG A 84 4.84 -5.63 6.99
CA ARG A 84 6.26 -5.26 6.77
C ARG A 84 6.49 -4.09 5.80
N ARG A 85 5.55 -3.84 4.88
CA ARG A 85 5.64 -2.80 3.85
C ARG A 85 4.96 -1.48 4.23
N ALA A 86 4.49 -1.37 5.47
CA ALA A 86 3.93 -0.15 6.00
C ALA A 86 4.83 0.42 7.10
N SER A 87 4.88 1.74 7.17
CA SER A 87 5.57 2.47 8.23
C SER A 87 4.58 2.80 9.34
N PHE A 88 5.00 2.67 10.59
CA PHE A 88 4.13 2.86 11.75
C PHE A 88 4.77 3.87 12.69
N TYR A 89 4.01 4.90 13.05
CA TYR A 89 4.44 5.94 13.97
C TYR A 89 3.41 6.21 15.05
N GLU A 90 3.85 6.58 16.24
CA GLU A 90 2.99 7.01 17.33
C GLU A 90 3.34 8.42 17.80
N LEU A 91 2.34 9.29 17.89
CA LEU A 91 2.48 10.62 18.48
C LEU A 91 1.87 10.58 19.89
N LYS A 92 2.69 10.84 20.91
CA LYS A 92 2.23 10.91 22.30
C LYS A 92 1.76 12.32 22.63
N LEU A 93 0.47 12.44 22.91
CA LEU A 93 -0.17 13.67 23.40
C LEU A 93 0.01 13.76 24.92
N SER A 94 1.23 14.04 25.34
CA SER A 94 1.60 14.12 26.76
C SER A 94 1.38 15.52 27.33
N GLU A 95 1.66 16.56 26.54
CA GLU A 95 1.60 17.96 26.98
C GLU A 95 0.28 18.64 26.56
N PRO A 96 -0.23 19.62 27.33
CA PRO A 96 -1.46 20.34 26.99
C PRO A 96 -1.43 20.96 25.59
N GLN A 97 -0.30 21.50 25.16
CA GLN A 97 -0.12 22.09 23.83
C GLN A 97 -0.34 21.04 22.72
N SER A 98 0.19 19.83 22.90
CA SER A 98 0.01 18.73 21.94
C SER A 98 -1.44 18.24 21.90
N VAL A 99 -2.14 18.24 23.03
CA VAL A 99 -3.56 17.87 23.12
C VAL A 99 -4.43 18.90 22.42
N GLU A 100 -4.17 20.20 22.63
CA GLU A 100 -4.91 21.28 21.99
C GLU A 100 -4.68 21.30 20.47
N TRP A 101 -3.42 21.13 20.04
CA TRP A 101 -3.10 20.96 18.62
C TRP A 101 -3.87 19.79 17.97
N ALA A 102 -3.97 18.65 18.67
CA ALA A 102 -4.73 17.50 18.17
C ALA A 102 -6.24 17.82 18.08
N ARG A 103 -6.79 18.52 19.07
CA ARG A 103 -8.19 18.98 19.09
C ARG A 103 -8.49 19.91 17.91
N GLN A 104 -7.62 20.87 17.62
CA GLN A 104 -7.76 21.78 16.47
C GLN A 104 -7.79 21.03 15.13
N ARG A 105 -7.15 19.86 15.05
CA ARG A 105 -7.18 18.96 13.88
C ARG A 105 -8.40 18.01 13.84
N GLY A 106 -9.35 18.20 14.76
CA GLY A 106 -10.57 17.39 14.90
C GLY A 106 -10.33 16.06 15.62
N ILE A 107 -9.20 15.87 16.30
CA ILE A 107 -8.89 14.64 17.03
C ILE A 107 -9.38 14.80 18.48
N SER A 108 -10.61 14.38 18.73
CA SER A 108 -11.25 14.47 20.06
C SER A 108 -11.23 13.16 20.86
N GLN A 109 -10.95 12.03 20.21
CA GLN A 109 -11.00 10.70 20.83
C GLN A 109 -9.73 9.90 20.56
N LEU A 110 -9.27 9.16 21.58
CA LEU A 110 -8.05 8.37 21.52
C LEU A 110 -8.30 6.87 21.79
N PRO A 111 -7.49 5.97 21.19
CA PRO A 111 -6.45 6.28 20.21
C PRO A 111 -7.07 6.65 18.86
N PHE A 112 -6.45 7.59 18.17
CA PHE A 112 -6.83 7.98 16.82
C PHE A 112 -5.81 7.44 15.82
N ILE A 113 -6.26 7.06 14.64
CA ILE A 113 -5.40 6.53 13.59
C ILE A 113 -5.63 7.30 12.31
N GLU A 114 -4.54 7.69 11.69
CA GLU A 114 -4.50 8.22 10.34
C GLU A 114 -3.66 7.29 9.46
N VAL A 115 -4.18 6.97 8.28
CA VAL A 115 -3.49 6.16 7.28
C VAL A 115 -3.22 7.02 6.06
N TYR A 116 -1.97 7.00 5.62
CA TYR A 116 -1.45 7.80 4.52
C TYR A 116 -1.01 6.92 3.36
N GLU A 117 -1.26 7.42 2.16
CA GLU A 117 -0.65 6.96 0.91
C GLU A 117 0.16 8.13 0.33
N GLY A 118 1.50 8.06 0.42
CA GLY A 118 2.32 9.25 0.19
C GLY A 118 1.94 10.36 1.17
N ARG A 119 1.61 11.55 0.62
CA ARG A 119 1.20 12.73 1.40
C ARG A 119 -0.31 12.83 1.60
N THR A 120 -1.08 11.94 1.01
CA THR A 120 -2.55 11.98 1.08
C THR A 120 -3.03 11.12 2.22
N CYS A 121 -3.76 11.71 3.16
CA CYS A 121 -4.49 10.97 4.17
C CYS A 121 -5.68 10.26 3.49
N ILE A 122 -5.69 8.93 3.51
CA ILE A 122 -6.71 8.12 2.86
C ILE A 122 -7.79 7.63 3.82
N GLU A 123 -7.47 7.51 5.11
CA GLU A 123 -8.40 7.04 6.15
C GLU A 123 -8.06 7.69 7.50
N ARG A 124 -9.10 8.03 8.27
CA ARG A 124 -8.99 8.58 9.63
C ARG A 124 -10.06 7.95 10.50
N PHE A 125 -9.70 7.37 11.65
CA PHE A 125 -10.68 6.74 12.54
C PHE A 125 -10.18 6.59 13.98
N VAL A 126 -11.12 6.52 14.91
CA VAL A 126 -10.87 6.16 16.31
C VAL A 126 -10.73 4.63 16.43
N ALA A 127 -9.73 4.16 17.19
CA ALA A 127 -9.39 2.75 17.30
C ALA A 127 -9.50 2.20 18.74
N PRO A 128 -10.70 2.21 19.36
CA PRO A 128 -10.91 1.54 20.64
C PRO A 128 -10.72 0.01 20.50
N PRO A 129 -10.57 -0.74 21.61
CA PRO A 129 -10.33 -2.19 21.60
C PRO A 129 -11.32 -3.04 20.78
N SER A 130 -12.56 -2.54 20.60
CA SER A 130 -13.60 -3.16 19.78
C SER A 130 -13.41 -2.93 18.27
N ARG A 131 -12.79 -1.80 17.87
CA ARG A 131 -12.66 -1.38 16.46
C ARG A 131 -11.24 -1.52 15.91
N VAL A 132 -10.33 -2.18 16.62
CA VAL A 132 -8.92 -2.35 16.18
C VAL A 132 -8.81 -3.03 14.79
N ARG A 133 -9.80 -3.85 14.39
CA ARG A 133 -9.87 -4.47 13.05
C ARG A 133 -9.99 -3.44 11.90
N ALA A 134 -10.44 -2.22 12.17
CA ALA A 134 -10.49 -1.15 11.17
C ALA A 134 -9.10 -0.84 10.60
N LEU A 135 -8.03 -0.93 11.40
CA LEU A 135 -6.67 -0.76 10.91
C LEU A 135 -6.29 -1.79 9.84
N SER A 136 -6.62 -3.07 10.06
CA SER A 136 -6.33 -4.12 9.07
C SER A 136 -7.12 -3.91 7.77
N SER A 137 -8.35 -3.42 7.88
CA SER A 137 -9.21 -3.13 6.73
C SER A 137 -8.67 -1.94 5.94
N ALA A 138 -8.32 -0.84 6.62
CA ALA A 138 -7.72 0.35 6.02
C ALA A 138 -6.39 0.03 5.32
N LEU A 139 -5.51 -0.75 5.94
CA LEU A 139 -4.25 -1.19 5.32
C LEU A 139 -4.47 -2.09 4.10
N THR A 140 -5.50 -2.93 4.12
CA THR A 140 -5.87 -3.76 2.97
C THR A 140 -6.39 -2.92 1.81
N ALA A 141 -7.23 -1.93 2.08
CA ALA A 141 -7.70 -0.96 1.09
C ALA A 141 -6.52 -0.15 0.51
N ALA A 142 -5.65 0.38 1.37
CA ALA A 142 -4.43 1.09 0.98
C ALA A 142 -3.54 0.23 0.07
N ARG A 143 -3.31 -1.04 0.42
CA ARG A 143 -2.52 -1.98 -0.40
C ARG A 143 -3.14 -2.21 -1.77
N ARG A 144 -4.47 -2.31 -1.86
CA ARG A 144 -5.18 -2.48 -3.14
C ARG A 144 -5.04 -1.22 -4.00
N ARG A 145 -5.23 -0.04 -3.42
CA ARG A 145 -5.08 1.26 -4.08
C ARG A 145 -3.65 1.48 -4.61
N LEU A 146 -2.64 1.27 -3.77
CA LEU A 146 -1.22 1.35 -4.16
C LEU A 146 -0.87 0.41 -5.31
N ARG A 147 -1.37 -0.84 -5.28
CA ARG A 147 -1.16 -1.80 -6.38
C ARG A 147 -1.80 -1.34 -7.68
N TYR A 148 -3.02 -0.83 -7.61
CA TYR A 148 -3.73 -0.30 -8.78
C TYR A 148 -2.99 0.89 -9.39
N GLN A 149 -2.63 1.89 -8.57
CA GLN A 149 -1.89 3.06 -9.02
C GLN A 149 -0.55 2.70 -9.67
N ARG A 150 0.21 1.77 -9.07
CA ARG A 150 1.47 1.28 -9.65
C ARG A 150 1.25 0.65 -11.02
N ARG A 151 0.25 -0.24 -11.15
CA ARG A 151 -0.09 -0.87 -12.44
C ARG A 151 -0.47 0.17 -13.49
N LEU A 152 -1.29 1.15 -13.12
CA LEU A 152 -1.71 2.22 -14.01
C LEU A 152 -0.52 3.06 -14.49
N ARG A 153 0.35 3.50 -13.57
CA ARG A 153 1.57 4.27 -13.91
C ARG A 153 2.48 3.49 -14.85
N THR A 154 2.72 2.21 -14.57
CA THR A 154 3.53 1.34 -15.45
C THR A 154 2.88 1.20 -16.82
N ALA A 155 1.56 0.97 -16.89
CA ALA A 155 0.84 0.83 -18.15
C ALA A 155 0.91 2.11 -19.00
N LEU A 156 0.72 3.28 -18.38
CA LEU A 156 0.84 4.58 -19.05
C LEU A 156 2.26 4.82 -19.56
N ARG A 157 3.28 4.54 -18.74
CA ARG A 157 4.69 4.64 -19.14
C ARG A 157 5.01 3.73 -20.34
N LEU A 158 4.56 2.48 -20.30
CA LEU A 158 4.77 1.55 -21.41
C LEU A 158 4.06 2.00 -22.70
N ARG A 159 2.83 2.54 -22.59
CA ARG A 159 2.12 3.12 -23.74
C ARG A 159 2.88 4.31 -24.34
N ALA A 160 3.41 5.20 -23.51
CA ALA A 160 4.22 6.34 -23.96
C ALA A 160 5.48 5.86 -24.69
N LEU A 161 6.23 4.93 -24.10
CA LEU A 161 7.43 4.35 -24.73
C LEU A 161 7.13 3.63 -26.05
N ARG A 162 6.00 2.93 -26.15
CA ARG A 162 5.59 2.28 -27.42
C ARG A 162 5.31 3.30 -28.51
N ARG A 163 4.61 4.40 -28.19
CA ARG A 163 4.35 5.49 -29.14
C ARG A 163 5.65 6.14 -29.60
N GLU A 164 6.56 6.40 -28.67
CA GLU A 164 7.86 7.01 -28.99
C GLU A 164 8.70 6.10 -29.88
N ARG A 165 8.78 4.80 -29.54
CA ARG A 165 9.46 3.81 -30.40
C ARG A 165 8.86 3.76 -31.81
N GLN A 166 7.54 3.86 -31.94
CA GLN A 166 6.88 3.86 -33.25
C GLN A 166 7.24 5.11 -34.06
N ARG A 167 7.28 6.29 -33.43
CA ARG A 167 7.71 7.55 -34.07
C ARG A 167 9.14 7.48 -34.58
N LEU A 168 10.06 7.03 -33.73
CA LEU A 168 11.47 6.87 -34.12
C LEU A 168 11.62 5.87 -35.27
N ARG A 169 10.88 4.76 -35.23
CA ARG A 169 10.89 3.77 -36.32
C ARG A 169 10.37 4.35 -37.63
N SER A 170 9.28 5.12 -37.60
CA SER A 170 8.77 5.76 -38.83
C SER A 170 9.73 6.81 -39.38
N ALA A 171 10.40 7.57 -38.51
CA ALA A 171 11.39 8.56 -38.93
C ALA A 171 12.61 7.89 -39.58
N LEU A 172 13.10 6.79 -38.99
CA LEU A 172 14.22 6.03 -39.55
C LEU A 172 13.89 5.45 -40.92
N LEU A 173 12.69 4.89 -41.10
CA LEU A 173 12.24 4.40 -42.41
C LEU A 173 12.10 5.53 -43.45
N ALA A 174 11.70 6.73 -43.03
CA ALA A 174 11.64 7.89 -43.92
C ALA A 174 13.04 8.30 -44.39
N LEU A 175 14.01 8.40 -43.48
CA LEU A 175 15.41 8.70 -43.84
C LEU A 175 16.00 7.63 -44.78
N GLU A 176 15.77 6.35 -44.51
CA GLU A 176 16.21 5.27 -45.42
C GLU A 176 15.57 5.40 -46.81
N SER A 177 14.32 5.85 -46.90
CA SER A 177 13.64 6.06 -48.18
C SER A 177 14.22 7.25 -48.95
N GLU A 178 14.53 8.35 -48.25
CA GLU A 178 15.19 9.54 -48.81
C GLU A 178 16.59 9.20 -49.33
N GLU A 179 17.39 8.45 -48.57
CA GLU A 179 18.71 7.99 -49.00
C GLU A 179 18.63 7.13 -50.28
N ARG A 180 17.65 6.21 -50.35
CA ARG A 180 17.44 5.40 -51.56
C ARG A 180 17.04 6.26 -52.76
N GLU A 181 16.22 7.28 -52.56
CA GLU A 181 15.84 8.22 -53.61
C GLU A 181 16.99 9.08 -54.10
N LEU A 182 17.77 9.66 -53.19
CA LEU A 182 18.99 10.39 -53.53
C LEU A 182 19.97 9.50 -54.31
N GLY A 183 20.17 8.25 -53.85
CA GLY A 183 20.99 7.28 -54.55
C GLY A 183 20.47 6.98 -55.97
N ARG A 184 19.14 6.92 -56.19
CA ARG A 184 18.55 6.79 -57.52
C ARG A 184 18.78 8.02 -58.39
N ARG A 185 18.55 9.23 -57.85
CA ARG A 185 18.77 10.50 -58.56
C ARG A 185 20.22 10.65 -59.01
N LEU A 186 21.16 10.44 -58.11
CA LEU A 186 22.60 10.53 -58.41
C LEU A 186 23.04 9.51 -59.48
N ARG A 187 22.46 8.30 -59.50
CA ARG A 187 22.69 7.32 -60.56
C ARG A 187 22.15 7.80 -61.90
N TRP A 188 20.92 8.32 -61.93
CA TRP A 188 20.31 8.90 -63.14
C TRP A 188 21.12 10.06 -63.70
N ASP A 189 21.56 11.00 -62.85
CA ASP A 189 22.38 12.14 -63.26
C ASP A 189 23.73 11.71 -63.88
N ARG A 190 24.31 10.62 -63.37
CA ARG A 190 25.53 10.03 -63.95
C ARG A 190 25.27 9.48 -65.35
N VAL A 191 24.18 8.73 -65.53
CA VAL A 191 23.79 8.16 -66.84
C VAL A 191 23.53 9.28 -67.85
N MET A 192 22.78 10.32 -67.45
CA MET A 192 22.48 11.45 -68.32
C MET A 192 23.74 12.20 -68.75
N ARG A 193 24.69 12.45 -67.83
CA ARG A 193 25.98 13.06 -68.17
C ARG A 193 26.79 12.22 -69.15
N GLN A 194 26.88 10.90 -68.95
CA GLN A 194 27.57 10.00 -69.88
C GLN A 194 26.90 9.95 -71.26
N ARG A 195 25.57 10.09 -71.32
CA ARG A 195 24.82 10.12 -72.57
C ARG A 195 25.06 11.43 -73.31
N ALA A 196 24.98 12.56 -72.62
CA ALA A 196 25.29 13.88 -73.19
C ALA A 196 26.72 13.92 -73.77
N ALA A 197 27.70 13.35 -73.07
CA ALA A 197 29.08 13.26 -73.56
C ALA A 197 29.23 12.40 -74.83
N ARG A 198 28.35 11.42 -75.06
CA ARG A 198 28.39 10.52 -76.23
C ARG A 198 27.71 11.08 -77.48
N TYR A 199 26.71 11.95 -77.31
CA TYR A 199 25.92 12.51 -78.42
C TYR A 199 26.20 14.01 -78.67
N GLY A 200 27.10 14.62 -77.89
CA GLY A 200 27.54 16.01 -78.03
C GLY A 200 28.87 16.18 -78.78
N SER A 201 29.28 15.17 -79.56
CA SER A 201 30.39 15.21 -80.54
C SER A 201 29.80 15.12 -81.94
#